data_AF-A0A952G0R7-F1
#
_entry.id   AF-A0A952G0R7-F1
#
_cell.length_a   1.000
_cell.length_b   1.000
_cell.length_c   1.000
_cell.angle_alpha   90.00
_cell.angle_beta   90.00
_cell.angle_gamma   90.00
#
_symmetry.space_group_name_H-M   'P 1'
#
loop_
_entity.id
_entity.type
_entity.pdbx_description
1 polymer ?
#
loop_
_entity_poly.entity_id
_entity_poly.type
_entity_poly.pdbx_seq_one_letter_code
_entity_poly.pdbx_strand_id
1 'polypeptide(L)'
;MNESAATNAVAPAKSHYVILDGLRGVAALLVVVFHLFEAHSGGSSQKQIINHGYLAVDFFFLLSGFVVAYAYDDRWSAGMSQWEFYKRRLVRLQPMIIVGSLIGAALFAFQGFSIYPKHDATSLVHVIAVMVIGFTMIPLTPSADIRGWNETYPLNGPAWSLFYEYVANIAYAAGIRKLPNRALGVLVALGAVALVVLAVFGKRGDVVGGWSLDAEGIRIGLTRVVFPFFAGILLMRLGKRVKLPHAFAVCSLLLVAALALPRFGGTDRLWLNGLYETACIV
;
A
#
# COMPACT_ATOMS: atom_id res chain seq x y z
N MET A 1 -10.35 -12.69 57.15
CA MET A 1 -9.45 -12.32 56.05
C MET A 1 -10.15 -12.72 54.76
N ASN A 2 -10.79 -11.78 54.06
CA ASN A 2 -11.35 -12.03 52.72
C ASN A 2 -10.46 -11.31 51.72
N GLU A 3 -9.63 -12.06 51.02
CA GLU A 3 -8.86 -11.57 49.88
C GLU A 3 -9.82 -11.14 48.77
N SER A 4 -9.68 -9.89 48.35
CA SER A 4 -10.40 -9.36 47.20
C SER A 4 -9.86 -10.06 45.95
N ALA A 5 -10.69 -10.88 45.31
CA ALA A 5 -10.42 -11.38 43.98
C ALA A 5 -10.41 -10.20 43.01
N ALA A 6 -9.22 -9.69 42.70
CA ALA A 6 -9.01 -8.76 41.61
C ALA A 6 -9.36 -9.47 40.31
N THR A 7 -10.57 -9.24 39.81
CA THR A 7 -10.96 -9.64 38.47
C THR A 7 -10.07 -8.86 37.50
N ASN A 8 -9.13 -9.57 36.88
CA ASN A 8 -8.41 -9.10 35.69
C ASN A 8 -9.44 -8.89 34.58
N ALA A 9 -10.11 -7.73 34.59
CA ALA A 9 -11.02 -7.32 33.54
C ALA A 9 -10.20 -7.18 32.26
N VAL A 10 -10.22 -8.23 31.44
CA VAL A 10 -9.72 -8.20 30.07
C VAL A 10 -10.46 -7.05 29.39
N ALA A 11 -9.72 -6.00 29.02
CA ALA A 11 -10.30 -4.86 28.31
C ALA A 11 -11.13 -5.38 27.13
N PRO A 12 -12.37 -4.87 26.94
CA PRO A 12 -13.26 -5.38 25.90
C PRO A 12 -12.58 -5.32 24.52
N ALA A 13 -12.72 -6.39 23.75
CA ALA A 13 -12.15 -6.46 22.40
C ALA A 13 -12.69 -5.31 21.54
N LYS A 14 -11.78 -4.55 20.92
CA LYS A 14 -12.15 -3.44 20.03
C LYS A 14 -13.03 -3.95 18.88
N SER A 15 -14.13 -3.24 18.60
CA SER A 15 -15.07 -3.59 17.54
C SER A 15 -14.39 -3.63 16.18
N HIS A 16 -14.57 -4.71 15.44
CA HIS A 16 -14.01 -4.86 14.10
C HIS A 16 -14.83 -4.07 13.07
N TYR A 17 -14.15 -3.33 12.19
CA TYR A 17 -14.81 -2.56 11.14
C TYR A 17 -15.08 -3.43 9.90
N VAL A 18 -16.12 -4.26 9.96
CA VAL A 18 -16.49 -5.22 8.88
C VAL A 18 -16.66 -4.54 7.51
N ILE A 19 -17.22 -3.33 7.47
CA ILE A 19 -17.36 -2.56 6.23
C ILE A 19 -16.00 -2.25 5.60
N LEU A 20 -14.98 -1.92 6.41
CA LEU A 20 -13.64 -1.63 5.90
C LEU A 20 -12.99 -2.89 5.31
N ASP A 21 -13.26 -4.07 5.84
CA ASP A 21 -12.78 -5.32 5.25
C ASP A 21 -13.49 -5.64 3.94
N GLY A 22 -14.80 -5.40 3.87
CA GLY A 22 -15.54 -5.49 2.61
C GLY A 22 -14.97 -4.56 1.54
N LEU A 23 -14.68 -3.30 1.89
CA LEU A 23 -14.10 -2.33 0.96
C LEU A 23 -12.68 -2.71 0.52
N ARG A 24 -11.87 -3.32 1.41
CA ARG A 24 -10.58 -3.91 1.02
C ARG A 24 -10.76 -5.00 -0.02
N GLY A 25 -11.76 -5.86 0.14
CA GLY A 25 -12.10 -6.89 -0.84
C GLY A 25 -12.45 -6.30 -2.20
N VAL A 26 -13.28 -5.25 -2.23
CA VAL A 26 -13.63 -4.55 -3.49
C VAL A 26 -12.40 -3.92 -4.14
N ALA A 27 -11.56 -3.22 -3.39
CA ALA A 27 -10.29 -2.67 -3.88
C ALA A 27 -9.38 -3.78 -4.45
N ALA A 28 -9.23 -4.90 -3.75
CA ALA A 28 -8.38 -6.00 -4.19
C ALA A 28 -8.88 -6.64 -5.49
N LEU A 29 -10.20 -6.80 -5.65
CA LEU A 29 -10.78 -7.26 -6.92
C LEU A 29 -10.50 -6.28 -8.06
N LEU A 30 -10.61 -4.97 -7.81
CA LEU A 30 -10.29 -3.95 -8.82
C LEU A 30 -8.82 -3.97 -9.23
N VAL A 31 -7.89 -4.28 -8.31
CA VAL A 31 -6.46 -4.49 -8.65
C VAL A 31 -6.28 -5.69 -9.59
N VAL A 32 -6.96 -6.81 -9.30
CA VAL A 32 -6.91 -7.99 -10.18
C VAL A 32 -7.44 -7.65 -11.58
N VAL A 33 -8.61 -7.00 -11.64
CA VAL A 33 -9.22 -6.62 -12.92
C VAL A 33 -8.34 -5.60 -13.67
N PHE A 34 -7.73 -4.64 -12.97
CA PHE A 34 -6.75 -3.72 -13.56
C PHE A 34 -5.61 -4.46 -14.25
N HIS A 35 -4.96 -5.41 -13.58
CA HIS A 35 -3.86 -6.17 -14.19
C HIS A 35 -4.32 -7.08 -15.33
N LEU A 36 -5.55 -7.60 -15.28
CA LEU A 36 -6.12 -8.34 -16.42
C LEU A 36 -6.25 -7.43 -17.65
N PHE A 37 -6.73 -6.20 -17.52
CA PHE A 37 -6.81 -5.27 -18.65
C PHE A 37 -5.44 -4.71 -19.06
N GLU A 38 -4.54 -4.48 -18.11
CA GLU A 38 -3.17 -4.03 -18.36
C GLU A 38 -2.42 -5.01 -19.26
N ALA A 39 -2.51 -6.31 -18.98
CA ALA A 39 -1.89 -7.37 -19.77
C ALA A 39 -2.33 -7.38 -21.25
N HIS A 40 -3.51 -6.84 -21.55
CA HIS A 40 -4.07 -6.78 -22.91
C HIS A 40 -4.01 -5.37 -23.53
N SER A 41 -3.38 -4.40 -22.86
CA SER A 41 -3.31 -3.00 -23.32
C SER A 41 -2.20 -2.74 -24.36
N GLY A 42 -1.33 -3.72 -24.60
CA GLY A 42 -0.14 -3.56 -25.44
C GLY A 42 0.87 -2.55 -24.88
N GLY A 43 0.93 -2.39 -23.56
CA GLY A 43 1.80 -1.43 -22.86
C GLY A 43 1.34 0.02 -22.96
N SER A 44 0.13 0.28 -23.47
CA SER A 44 -0.42 1.62 -23.61
C SER A 44 -1.45 1.90 -22.53
N SER A 45 -1.10 2.78 -21.59
CA SER A 45 -2.04 3.29 -20.58
C SER A 45 -3.21 4.05 -21.20
N GLN A 46 -3.16 4.47 -22.46
CA GLN A 46 -4.29 5.12 -23.13
C GLN A 46 -5.33 4.11 -23.66
N LYS A 47 -4.92 2.87 -23.93
CA LYS A 47 -5.80 1.79 -24.43
C LYS A 47 -6.42 0.95 -23.33
N GLN A 48 -5.86 1.03 -22.13
CA GLN A 48 -6.31 0.24 -20.99
C GLN A 48 -7.65 0.74 -20.45
N ILE A 49 -8.65 -0.16 -20.46
CA ILE A 49 -10.05 0.12 -20.13
C ILE A 49 -10.21 0.53 -18.66
N ILE A 50 -9.67 -0.28 -17.74
CA ILE A 50 -9.62 0.03 -16.32
C ILE A 50 -8.23 0.52 -15.99
N ASN A 51 -8.07 1.84 -15.82
CA ASN A 51 -6.76 2.48 -15.77
C ASN A 51 -6.25 2.78 -14.36
N HIS A 52 -7.15 2.93 -13.39
CA HIS A 52 -6.81 3.49 -12.08
C HIS A 52 -6.86 2.47 -10.95
N GLY A 53 -6.97 1.18 -11.24
CA GLY A 53 -7.02 0.14 -10.19
C GLY A 53 -5.78 0.10 -9.31
N TYR A 54 -4.63 0.55 -9.81
CA TYR A 54 -3.40 0.65 -9.01
C TYR A 54 -3.47 1.73 -7.91
N LEU A 55 -4.43 2.68 -7.95
CA LEU A 55 -4.68 3.65 -6.87
C LEU A 55 -5.28 2.99 -5.61
N ALA A 56 -5.76 1.74 -5.72
CA ALA A 56 -6.18 0.95 -4.57
C ALA A 56 -5.07 0.81 -3.51
N VAL A 57 -3.80 0.88 -3.92
CA VAL A 57 -2.65 0.86 -2.99
C VAL A 57 -2.68 2.05 -2.03
N ASP A 58 -3.02 3.25 -2.51
CA ASP A 58 -3.13 4.44 -1.66
C ASP A 58 -4.31 4.30 -0.67
N PHE A 59 -5.42 3.71 -1.13
CA PHE A 59 -6.54 3.34 -0.26
C PHE A 59 -6.11 2.33 0.84
N PHE A 60 -5.33 1.30 0.48
CA PHE A 60 -4.81 0.35 1.46
C PHE A 60 -3.87 1.01 2.48
N PHE A 61 -3.00 1.93 2.05
CA PHE A 61 -2.15 2.69 2.96
C PHE A 61 -2.96 3.54 3.94
N LEU A 62 -4.00 4.23 3.47
CA LEU A 62 -4.89 5.01 4.32
C LEU A 62 -5.57 4.13 5.37
N LEU A 63 -6.12 3.00 4.94
CA LEU A 63 -6.73 2.05 5.87
C LEU A 63 -5.71 1.44 6.83
N SER A 64 -4.47 1.21 6.41
CA SER A 64 -3.42 0.71 7.30
C SER A 64 -3.11 1.72 8.39
N GLY A 65 -2.90 3.00 8.04
CA GLY A 65 -2.71 4.07 9.00
C GLY A 65 -3.87 4.22 9.99
N PHE A 66 -5.11 4.22 9.47
CA PHE A 66 -6.33 4.28 10.28
C PHE A 66 -6.41 3.12 11.28
N VAL A 67 -6.21 1.88 10.81
CA VAL A 67 -6.28 0.69 11.67
C VAL A 67 -5.12 0.61 12.66
N VAL A 68 -3.93 1.08 12.29
CA VAL A 68 -2.78 1.14 13.20
C VAL A 68 -3.05 2.13 14.33
N ALA A 69 -3.52 3.33 14.03
CA ALA A 69 -3.93 4.28 15.07
C ALA A 69 -5.04 3.69 15.95
N TYR A 70 -6.10 3.15 15.34
CA TYR A 70 -7.23 2.57 16.05
C TYR A 70 -6.83 1.43 16.99
N ALA A 71 -5.94 0.54 16.54
CA ALA A 71 -5.56 -0.65 17.30
C ALA A 71 -4.53 -0.36 18.39
N TYR A 72 -3.64 0.62 18.20
CA TYR A 72 -2.44 0.76 19.02
C TYR A 72 -2.33 2.05 19.82
N ASP A 73 -2.94 3.19 19.44
CA ASP A 73 -2.75 4.49 20.13
C ASP A 73 -2.97 4.36 21.66
N ASP A 74 -4.09 3.77 22.09
CA ASP A 74 -4.38 3.57 23.53
C ASP A 74 -3.46 2.58 24.23
N ARG A 75 -2.92 1.59 23.48
CA ARG A 75 -2.08 0.53 24.05
C ARG A 75 -0.69 1.01 24.40
N TRP A 76 -0.20 2.04 23.70
CA TRP A 76 1.03 2.72 24.07
C TRP A 76 0.91 3.41 25.42
N SER A 77 -0.23 4.03 25.70
CA SER A 77 -0.53 4.64 27.00
C SER A 77 -0.64 3.59 28.12
N ALA A 78 -1.03 2.36 27.76
CA ALA A 78 -1.07 1.21 28.67
C ALA A 78 0.29 0.48 28.84
N GLY A 79 1.40 1.07 28.38
CA GLY A 79 2.75 0.54 28.62
C GLY A 79 3.31 -0.39 27.55
N MET A 80 2.69 -0.52 26.37
CA MET A 80 3.27 -1.30 25.27
C MET A 80 4.63 -0.74 24.84
N SER A 81 5.61 -1.62 24.71
CA SER A 81 6.95 -1.31 24.19
C SER A 81 6.99 -1.23 22.65
N GLN A 82 8.00 -0.55 22.10
CA GLN A 82 8.22 -0.49 20.65
C GLN A 82 8.45 -1.87 20.04
N TRP A 83 9.18 -2.74 20.75
CA TRP A 83 9.46 -4.10 20.29
C TRP A 83 8.20 -4.95 20.17
N GLU A 84 7.27 -4.84 21.13
CA GLU A 84 5.99 -5.56 21.05
C GLU A 84 5.14 -5.10 19.86
N PHE A 85 5.17 -3.81 19.52
CA PHE A 85 4.54 -3.31 18.31
C PHE A 85 5.18 -3.93 17.06
N TYR A 86 6.51 -3.87 16.92
CA TYR A 86 7.21 -4.44 15.76
C TYR A 86 6.94 -5.93 15.59
N LYS A 87 6.99 -6.70 16.68
CA LYS A 87 6.67 -8.14 16.66
C LYS A 87 5.24 -8.39 16.16
N ARG A 88 4.26 -7.59 16.61
CA ARG A 88 2.86 -7.72 16.16
C ARG A 88 2.69 -7.37 14.68
N ARG A 89 3.43 -6.37 14.18
CA ARG A 89 3.42 -6.02 12.75
C ARG A 89 4.07 -7.10 11.90
N LEU A 90 5.20 -7.66 12.36
CA LEU A 90 5.90 -8.75 11.68
C LEU A 90 5.02 -10.01 11.56
N VAL A 91 4.43 -10.49 12.66
CA VAL A 91 3.57 -11.69 12.64
C VAL A 91 2.31 -11.48 11.78
N ARG A 92 1.88 -10.23 11.59
CA ARG A 92 0.72 -9.90 10.74
C ARG A 92 1.06 -9.88 9.25
N LEU A 93 2.19 -9.29 8.87
CA LEU A 93 2.53 -9.03 7.47
C LEU A 93 3.40 -10.13 6.85
N GLN A 94 4.37 -10.65 7.60
CA GLN A 94 5.36 -11.59 7.09
C GLN A 94 4.80 -12.90 6.51
N PRO A 95 3.77 -13.54 7.11
CA PRO A 95 3.23 -14.78 6.57
C PRO A 95 2.73 -14.62 5.14
N MET A 96 2.03 -13.52 4.84
CA MET A 96 1.50 -13.26 3.49
C MET A 96 2.60 -12.92 2.49
N ILE A 97 3.68 -12.26 2.94
CA ILE A 97 4.85 -12.00 2.09
C ILE A 97 5.52 -13.31 1.69
N ILE A 98 5.72 -14.22 2.64
CA ILE A 98 6.33 -15.53 2.40
C ILE A 98 5.48 -16.35 1.43
N VAL A 99 4.16 -16.43 1.67
CA VAL A 99 3.23 -17.16 0.79
C VAL A 99 3.22 -16.55 -0.61
N GLY A 100 3.16 -15.23 -0.75
CA GLY A 100 3.20 -14.56 -2.05
C GLY A 100 4.48 -14.85 -2.83
N SER A 101 5.63 -14.78 -2.16
CA SER A 101 6.93 -15.10 -2.77
C SER A 101 7.07 -16.59 -3.13
N LEU A 102 6.52 -17.51 -2.34
CA LEU A 102 6.48 -18.94 -2.66
C LEU A 102 5.63 -19.20 -3.91
N ILE A 103 4.44 -18.58 -3.99
CA ILE A 103 3.56 -18.70 -5.16
C ILE A 103 4.27 -18.13 -6.40
N GLY A 104 4.88 -16.95 -6.30
CA GLY A 104 5.59 -16.36 -7.44
C GLY A 104 6.81 -17.17 -7.86
N ALA A 105 7.55 -17.77 -6.92
CA ALA A 105 8.64 -18.71 -7.23
C ALA A 105 8.14 -19.97 -7.96
N ALA A 106 7.04 -20.58 -7.47
CA ALA A 106 6.44 -21.75 -8.09
C ALA A 106 5.89 -21.46 -9.49
N LEU A 107 5.36 -20.25 -9.70
CA LEU A 107 4.82 -19.80 -10.98
C LEU A 107 5.89 -19.22 -11.92
N PHE A 108 7.12 -19.02 -11.45
CA PHE A 108 8.17 -18.35 -12.23
C PHE A 108 8.44 -19.06 -13.56
N ALA A 109 8.51 -20.40 -13.56
CA ALA A 109 8.76 -21.20 -14.75
C ALA A 109 7.69 -21.06 -15.86
N PHE A 110 6.50 -20.56 -15.53
CA PHE A 110 5.42 -20.30 -16.49
C PHE A 110 5.45 -18.86 -17.05
N GLN A 111 6.46 -18.06 -16.70
CA GLN A 111 6.60 -16.66 -17.10
C GLN A 111 7.50 -16.46 -18.33
N GLY A 112 7.64 -17.46 -19.20
CA GLY A 112 8.40 -17.39 -20.46
C GLY A 112 7.78 -16.49 -21.53
N PHE A 113 7.49 -15.23 -21.19
CA PHE A 113 6.91 -14.22 -22.08
C PHE A 113 7.95 -13.15 -22.43
N SER A 114 7.85 -12.56 -23.62
CA SER A 114 8.78 -11.52 -24.11
C SER A 114 8.86 -10.27 -23.23
N ILE A 115 7.84 -10.03 -22.40
CA ILE A 115 7.80 -8.94 -21.42
C ILE A 115 8.80 -9.15 -20.27
N TYR A 116 9.33 -10.36 -20.07
CA TYR A 116 10.29 -10.68 -19.01
C TYR A 116 11.66 -11.07 -19.60
N PRO A 117 12.45 -10.09 -20.09
CA PRO A 117 13.64 -10.35 -20.90
C PRO A 117 14.76 -11.11 -20.17
N LYS A 118 14.74 -11.15 -18.84
CA LYS A 118 15.74 -11.88 -18.03
C LYS A 118 15.31 -13.30 -17.65
N HIS A 119 14.09 -13.73 -17.98
CA HIS A 119 13.55 -15.03 -17.58
C HIS A 119 14.44 -16.19 -18.03
N ASP A 120 14.79 -16.24 -19.32
CA ASP A 120 15.51 -17.39 -19.91
C ASP A 120 16.96 -17.51 -19.42
N ALA A 121 17.56 -16.41 -18.95
CA ALA A 121 18.89 -16.39 -18.37
C ALA A 121 18.90 -16.72 -16.86
N THR A 122 17.74 -16.80 -16.22
CA THR A 122 17.62 -16.97 -14.77
C THR A 122 17.65 -18.45 -14.39
N SER A 123 18.68 -18.86 -13.63
CA SER A 123 18.75 -20.23 -13.10
C SER A 123 17.90 -20.43 -11.84
N LEU A 124 17.55 -21.69 -11.54
CA LEU A 124 16.80 -22.05 -10.31
C LEU A 124 17.46 -21.54 -9.02
N VAL A 125 18.80 -21.52 -8.97
CA VAL A 125 19.55 -21.00 -7.82
C VAL A 125 19.27 -19.50 -7.61
N HIS A 126 19.19 -18.72 -8.69
CA HIS A 126 18.83 -17.30 -8.60
C HIS A 126 17.40 -17.13 -8.09
N VAL A 127 16.45 -17.93 -8.59
CA VAL A 127 15.05 -17.91 -8.11
C VAL A 127 14.98 -18.19 -6.61
N ILE A 128 15.68 -19.24 -6.13
CA ILE A 128 15.72 -19.58 -4.70
C ILE A 128 16.36 -18.45 -3.88
N ALA A 129 17.49 -17.89 -4.34
CA ALA A 129 18.17 -16.80 -3.64
C ALA A 129 17.27 -15.56 -3.52
N VAL A 130 16.64 -15.15 -4.63
CA VAL A 130 15.69 -14.03 -4.67
C VAL A 130 14.49 -14.29 -3.78
N MET A 131 13.97 -15.51 -3.74
CA MET A 131 12.86 -15.89 -2.86
C MET A 131 13.23 -15.74 -1.38
N VAL A 132 14.40 -16.25 -0.98
CA VAL A 132 14.89 -16.15 0.41
C VAL A 132 15.13 -14.69 0.80
N ILE A 133 15.71 -13.87 -0.08
CA ILE A 133 15.85 -12.43 0.15
C ILE A 133 14.47 -11.77 0.28
N GLY A 134 13.52 -12.12 -0.59
CA GLY A 134 12.14 -11.65 -0.52
C GLY A 134 11.45 -11.98 0.81
N PHE A 135 11.74 -13.13 1.42
CA PHE A 135 11.24 -13.48 2.77
C PHE A 135 11.75 -12.56 3.87
N THR A 136 12.75 -11.73 3.62
CA THR A 136 13.30 -10.79 4.62
C THR A 136 12.83 -9.35 4.40
N MET A 137 12.09 -9.09 3.32
CA MET A 137 11.73 -7.73 2.88
C MET A 137 12.92 -6.81 2.60
N ILE A 138 14.12 -7.34 2.41
CA ILE A 138 15.26 -6.57 1.90
C ILE A 138 15.05 -6.34 0.39
N PRO A 139 14.99 -5.08 -0.08
CA PRO A 139 14.75 -4.79 -1.49
C PRO A 139 15.96 -5.17 -2.34
N LEU A 140 15.71 -5.77 -3.50
CA LEU A 140 16.75 -5.98 -4.51
C LEU A 140 17.13 -4.69 -5.21
N THR A 141 18.38 -4.62 -5.68
CA THR A 141 18.81 -3.60 -6.64
C THR A 141 18.29 -3.93 -8.04
N PRO A 142 18.16 -2.94 -8.94
CA PRO A 142 17.75 -3.17 -10.33
C PRO A 142 18.60 -4.22 -11.07
N SER A 143 19.89 -4.31 -10.74
CA SER A 143 20.79 -5.30 -11.32
C SER A 143 20.48 -6.74 -10.89
N ALA A 144 19.96 -6.92 -9.68
CA ALA A 144 19.65 -8.23 -9.10
C ALA A 144 18.24 -8.74 -9.45
N ASP A 145 17.42 -7.91 -10.10
CA ASP A 145 16.12 -8.32 -10.63
C ASP A 145 16.28 -9.41 -11.72
N ILE A 146 15.46 -10.46 -11.60
CA ILE A 146 15.42 -11.64 -12.46
C ILE A 146 14.35 -11.57 -13.56
N ARG A 147 13.48 -10.56 -13.57
CA ARG A 147 12.44 -10.37 -14.60
C ARG A 147 12.81 -9.33 -15.65
N GLY A 148 13.61 -8.33 -15.30
CA GLY A 148 14.01 -7.23 -16.20
C GLY A 148 13.15 -5.98 -16.09
N TRP A 149 12.36 -5.85 -15.03
CA TRP A 149 11.49 -4.72 -14.71
C TRP A 149 12.07 -3.78 -13.63
N ASN A 150 13.31 -4.05 -13.19
CA ASN A 150 14.01 -3.32 -12.13
C ASN A 150 13.27 -3.39 -10.78
N GLU A 151 12.59 -4.49 -10.51
CA GLU A 151 11.75 -4.64 -9.33
C GLU A 151 12.54 -5.02 -8.08
N THR A 152 12.15 -4.46 -6.93
CA THR A 152 12.72 -4.82 -5.63
C THR A 152 12.32 -6.23 -5.18
N TYR A 153 11.16 -6.74 -5.63
CA TYR A 153 10.60 -8.04 -5.23
C TYR A 153 9.97 -8.78 -6.42
N PRO A 154 10.77 -9.29 -7.38
CA PRO A 154 10.26 -9.83 -8.65
C PRO A 154 9.45 -11.13 -8.51
N LEU A 155 9.56 -11.86 -7.39
CA LEU A 155 8.71 -13.03 -7.11
C LEU A 155 7.42 -12.66 -6.35
N ASN A 156 7.23 -11.39 -5.99
CA ASN A 156 6.01 -10.89 -5.38
C ASN A 156 5.91 -9.39 -5.71
N GLY A 157 5.58 -9.07 -6.97
CA GLY A 157 5.56 -7.69 -7.47
C GLY A 157 4.90 -6.69 -6.50
N PRO A 158 3.69 -6.94 -5.98
CA PRO A 158 3.01 -6.04 -5.03
C PRO A 158 3.75 -5.80 -3.70
N ALA A 159 4.75 -6.60 -3.33
CA ALA A 159 5.46 -6.50 -2.05
C ALA A 159 6.20 -5.16 -1.85
N TRP A 160 6.48 -4.40 -2.91
CA TRP A 160 7.04 -3.05 -2.78
C TRP A 160 6.15 -2.17 -1.90
N SER A 161 4.83 -2.31 -2.00
CA SER A 161 3.89 -1.53 -1.17
C SER A 161 3.99 -1.93 0.31
N LEU A 162 4.12 -3.22 0.60
CA LEU A 162 4.31 -3.74 1.96
C LEU A 162 5.65 -3.29 2.57
N PHE A 163 6.68 -3.11 1.74
CA PHE A 163 7.97 -2.56 2.19
C PHE A 163 7.78 -1.14 2.72
N TYR A 164 7.12 -0.28 1.95
CA TYR A 164 6.81 1.08 2.41
C TYR A 164 5.85 1.09 3.60
N GLU A 165 4.92 0.14 3.68
CA GLU A 165 4.10 -0.03 4.89
C GLU A 165 4.97 -0.36 6.12
N TYR A 166 5.97 -1.23 6.00
CA TYR A 166 6.93 -1.48 7.09
C TYR A 166 7.70 -0.20 7.47
N VAL A 167 8.21 0.55 6.49
CA VAL A 167 8.90 1.83 6.73
C VAL A 167 7.99 2.80 7.47
N ALA A 168 6.73 2.94 7.06
CA ALA A 168 5.76 3.80 7.71
C ALA A 168 5.41 3.34 9.13
N ASN A 169 5.28 2.03 9.37
CA ASN A 169 5.07 1.46 10.70
C ASN A 169 6.26 1.70 11.63
N ILE A 170 7.49 1.60 11.12
CA ILE A 170 8.71 1.92 11.86
C ILE A 170 8.73 3.41 12.22
N ALA A 171 8.52 4.30 11.25
CA ALA A 171 8.48 5.74 11.47
C ALA A 171 7.38 6.14 12.48
N TYR A 172 6.21 5.50 12.39
CA TYR A 172 5.11 5.64 13.34
C TYR A 172 5.53 5.30 14.76
N ALA A 173 6.07 4.10 14.99
CA ALA A 173 6.46 3.64 16.33
C ALA A 173 7.65 4.41 16.90
N ALA A 174 8.61 4.78 16.05
CA ALA A 174 9.82 5.51 16.41
C ALA A 174 9.52 6.92 16.94
N GLY A 175 8.59 7.65 16.30
CA GLY A 175 8.32 9.03 16.70
C GLY A 175 7.00 9.63 16.25
N ILE A 176 6.50 9.29 15.05
CA ILE A 176 5.35 10.00 14.47
C ILE A 176 4.09 9.84 15.32
N ARG A 177 3.92 8.71 16.01
CA ARG A 177 2.80 8.51 16.95
C ARG A 177 2.74 9.59 18.05
N LYS A 178 3.86 10.21 18.41
CA LYS A 178 3.94 11.23 19.46
C LYS A 178 3.58 12.63 18.96
N LEU A 179 3.44 12.83 17.65
CA LEU A 179 3.10 14.13 17.10
C LEU A 179 1.67 14.53 17.52
N PRO A 180 1.46 15.79 17.96
CA PRO A 180 0.11 16.31 18.14
C PRO A 180 -0.59 16.41 16.79
N ASN A 181 -1.93 16.38 16.80
CA ASN A 181 -2.75 16.41 15.57
C ASN A 181 -2.43 17.60 14.65
N ARG A 182 -1.98 18.74 15.20
CA ARG A 182 -1.53 19.90 14.40
C ARG A 182 -0.28 19.60 13.57
N ALA A 183 0.75 19.04 14.20
CA ALA A 183 2.00 18.68 13.51
C ALA A 183 1.78 17.52 12.53
N LEU A 184 0.97 16.53 12.92
CA LEU A 184 0.56 15.47 12.01
C LEU A 184 -0.24 16.02 10.81
N GLY A 185 -1.11 17.00 11.03
CA GLY A 185 -1.82 17.72 9.97
C GLY A 185 -0.89 18.43 8.99
N VAL A 186 0.18 19.06 9.48
CA VAL A 186 1.22 19.66 8.61
C VAL A 186 1.92 18.58 7.78
N LEU A 187 2.31 17.45 8.39
CA LEU A 187 2.92 16.33 7.67
C LEU A 187 2.00 15.80 6.56
N VAL A 188 0.72 15.63 6.86
CA VAL A 188 -0.30 15.19 5.88
C VAL A 188 -0.46 16.22 4.76
N ALA A 189 -0.52 17.51 5.08
CA ALA A 189 -0.62 18.56 4.08
C ALA A 189 0.61 18.61 3.16
N LEU A 190 1.82 18.49 3.71
CA LEU A 190 3.05 18.41 2.92
C LEU A 190 3.08 17.15 2.04
N GLY A 191 2.62 16.01 2.57
CA GLY A 191 2.46 14.78 1.81
C GLY A 191 1.48 14.95 0.64
N ALA A 192 0.34 15.60 0.88
CA ALA A 192 -0.66 15.88 -0.15
C ALA A 192 -0.08 16.78 -1.25
N VAL A 193 0.63 17.85 -0.88
CA VAL A 193 1.31 18.73 -1.84
C VAL A 193 2.36 17.95 -2.63
N ALA A 194 3.18 17.12 -2.00
CA ALA A 194 4.17 16.30 -2.69
C ALA A 194 3.51 15.33 -3.69
N LEU A 195 2.35 14.78 -3.34
CA LEU A 195 1.56 13.91 -4.21
C LEU A 195 0.99 14.67 -5.40
N VAL A 196 0.42 15.85 -5.18
CA VAL A 196 -0.06 16.75 -6.26
C VAL A 196 1.09 17.10 -7.21
N VAL A 197 2.25 17.47 -6.65
CA VAL A 197 3.45 17.79 -7.44
C VAL A 197 3.89 16.60 -8.28
N LEU A 198 3.93 15.40 -7.69
CA LEU A 198 4.29 14.18 -8.38
C LEU A 198 3.31 13.84 -9.51
N ALA A 199 2.01 13.87 -9.24
CA ALA A 199 0.98 13.44 -10.18
C ALA A 199 0.72 14.47 -11.29
N VAL A 200 0.56 15.74 -10.94
CA VAL A 200 0.13 16.81 -11.87
C VAL A 200 1.32 17.40 -12.64
N PHE A 201 2.42 17.65 -11.95
CA PHE A 201 3.60 18.30 -12.51
C PHE A 201 4.73 17.30 -12.85
N GLY A 202 4.53 16.02 -12.57
CA GLY A 202 5.45 14.96 -12.96
C GLY A 202 5.41 14.66 -14.45
N LYS A 203 6.50 14.08 -14.96
CA LYS A 203 6.70 13.77 -16.39
C LYS A 203 5.65 12.84 -16.98
N ARG A 204 5.02 12.01 -16.15
CA ARG A 204 4.07 10.97 -16.58
C ARG A 204 2.61 11.38 -16.38
N GLY A 205 2.31 12.36 -15.54
CA GLY A 205 0.93 12.69 -15.20
C GLY A 205 0.24 11.63 -14.35
N ASP A 206 1.00 10.84 -13.58
CA ASP A 206 0.48 9.74 -12.77
C ASP A 206 1.41 9.40 -11.59
N VAL A 207 0.91 8.57 -10.68
CA VAL A 207 1.66 8.03 -9.53
C VAL A 207 2.09 6.57 -9.72
N VAL A 208 2.05 6.04 -10.95
CA VAL A 208 2.44 4.65 -11.25
C VAL A 208 3.92 4.44 -10.90
N GLY A 209 4.26 3.62 -9.89
CA GLY A 209 5.66 3.40 -9.52
C GLY A 209 5.81 3.03 -8.06
N GLY A 210 7.07 2.99 -7.61
CA GLY A 210 7.42 2.62 -6.23
C GLY A 210 8.18 1.30 -6.12
N TRP A 211 8.19 0.48 -7.16
CA TRP A 211 8.77 -0.87 -7.12
C TRP A 211 10.25 -0.96 -7.48
N SER A 212 10.93 0.15 -7.78
CA SER A 212 12.36 0.14 -8.12
C SER A 212 13.20 0.84 -7.05
N LEU A 213 14.37 0.27 -6.77
CA LEU A 213 15.37 0.85 -5.88
C LEU A 213 16.26 1.85 -6.64
N ASP A 214 15.63 2.85 -7.24
CA ASP A 214 16.26 4.01 -7.85
C ASP A 214 15.63 5.31 -7.30
N ALA A 215 16.17 6.47 -7.70
CA ALA A 215 15.71 7.75 -7.17
C ALA A 215 14.23 8.06 -7.49
N GLU A 216 13.75 7.62 -8.65
CA GLU A 216 12.37 7.88 -9.08
C GLU A 216 11.39 6.96 -8.36
N GLY A 217 11.69 5.66 -8.31
CA GLY A 217 10.94 4.65 -7.58
C GLY A 217 10.85 4.96 -6.10
N ILE A 218 11.96 5.32 -5.45
CA ILE A 218 11.96 5.71 -4.04
C ILE A 218 11.10 6.95 -3.80
N ARG A 219 11.22 7.97 -4.66
CA ARG A 219 10.40 9.18 -4.54
C ARG A 219 8.91 8.86 -4.65
N ILE A 220 8.51 8.09 -5.67
CA ILE A 220 7.10 7.70 -5.87
C ILE A 220 6.59 6.89 -4.68
N GLY A 221 7.32 5.85 -4.28
CA GLY A 221 6.91 4.96 -3.19
C GLY A 221 6.77 5.69 -1.85
N LEU A 222 7.72 6.57 -1.53
CA LEU A 222 7.64 7.42 -0.32
C LEU A 222 6.46 8.39 -0.38
N THR A 223 6.26 9.10 -1.49
CA THR A 223 5.13 10.03 -1.63
C THR A 223 3.79 9.31 -1.47
N ARG A 224 3.65 8.13 -2.10
CA ARG A 224 2.44 7.31 -2.04
C ARG A 224 2.18 6.67 -0.70
N VAL A 225 3.17 6.46 0.17
CA VAL A 225 2.91 5.98 1.54
C VAL A 225 2.71 7.12 2.53
N VAL A 226 3.50 8.20 2.43
CA VAL A 226 3.53 9.28 3.43
C VAL A 226 2.18 9.96 3.53
N PHE A 227 1.58 10.38 2.40
CA PHE A 227 0.27 11.03 2.47
C PHE A 227 -0.82 10.11 3.05
N PRO A 228 -1.20 9.00 2.38
CA PRO A 228 -2.40 8.27 2.80
C PRO A 228 -2.23 7.61 4.16
N PHE A 229 -1.06 7.03 4.47
CA PHE A 229 -0.83 6.36 5.75
C PHE A 229 -0.99 7.33 6.93
N PHE A 230 -0.35 8.50 6.88
CA PHE A 230 -0.45 9.47 7.97
C PHE A 230 -1.80 10.20 7.97
N ALA A 231 -2.45 10.36 6.81
CA ALA A 231 -3.83 10.85 6.72
C ALA A 231 -4.80 9.89 7.43
N GLY A 232 -4.62 8.57 7.26
CA GLY A 232 -5.40 7.56 7.97
C GLY A 232 -5.25 7.64 9.49
N ILE A 233 -4.03 7.85 9.99
CA ILE A 233 -3.77 8.06 11.43
C ILE A 233 -4.48 9.33 11.91
N LEU A 234 -4.34 10.44 11.18
CA LEU A 234 -4.95 11.71 11.53
C LEU A 234 -6.49 11.59 11.55
N LEU A 235 -7.08 10.95 10.54
CA LEU A 235 -8.52 10.73 10.43
C LEU A 235 -9.04 9.95 11.63
N MET A 236 -8.34 8.88 12.03
CA MET A 236 -8.69 8.11 13.22
C MET A 236 -8.63 8.97 14.49
N ARG A 237 -7.58 9.77 14.67
CA ARG A 237 -7.40 10.63 15.85
C ARG A 237 -8.40 11.78 15.94
N LEU A 238 -8.82 12.32 14.81
CA LEU A 238 -9.86 13.36 14.77
C LEU A 238 -11.24 12.81 15.13
N GLY A 239 -11.48 11.51 14.94
CA GLY A 239 -12.67 10.81 15.41
C GLY A 239 -13.99 11.28 14.78
N LYS A 240 -13.95 12.13 13.74
CA LYS A 240 -15.14 12.61 13.04
C LYS A 240 -15.77 11.46 12.25
N ARG A 241 -17.06 11.23 12.46
CA ARG A 241 -17.81 10.13 11.81
C ARG A 241 -18.97 10.71 11.01
N VAL A 242 -19.12 10.23 9.78
CA VAL A 242 -20.27 10.52 8.93
C VAL A 242 -21.21 9.32 8.98
N LYS A 243 -22.50 9.55 9.24
CA LYS A 243 -23.53 8.50 9.14
C LYS A 243 -24.01 8.45 7.70
N LEU A 244 -23.88 7.29 7.07
CA LEU A 244 -24.27 7.08 5.68
C LEU A 244 -25.19 5.85 5.61
N PRO A 245 -26.43 5.98 5.10
CA PRO A 245 -27.27 4.82 4.85
C PRO A 245 -26.61 3.94 3.79
N HIS A 246 -26.69 2.62 3.96
CA HIS A 246 -26.07 1.65 3.05
C HIS A 246 -24.57 1.91 2.79
N ALA A 247 -23.83 2.32 3.85
CA ALA A 247 -22.45 2.80 3.74
C ALA A 247 -21.54 1.90 2.91
N PHE A 248 -21.65 0.57 3.06
CA PHE A 248 -20.88 -0.37 2.26
C PHE A 248 -21.15 -0.19 0.76
N ALA A 249 -22.41 -0.24 0.32
CA ALA A 249 -22.78 -0.12 -1.09
C ALA A 249 -22.36 1.22 -1.68
N VAL A 250 -22.61 2.32 -0.96
CA VAL A 250 -22.24 3.67 -1.44
C VAL A 250 -20.73 3.80 -1.57
N CYS A 251 -19.96 3.40 -0.55
CA CYS A 251 -18.50 3.46 -0.60
C CYS A 251 -17.92 2.51 -1.66
N SER A 252 -18.51 1.33 -1.87
CA SER A 252 -18.09 0.42 -2.94
C SER A 252 -18.31 1.02 -4.32
N LEU A 253 -19.46 1.67 -4.56
CA LEU A 253 -19.74 2.34 -5.83
C LEU A 253 -18.78 3.50 -6.08
N LEU A 254 -18.51 4.32 -5.06
CA LEU A 254 -17.53 5.41 -5.17
C LEU A 254 -16.12 4.87 -5.46
N LEU A 255 -15.73 3.79 -4.79
CA LEU A 255 -14.43 3.15 -5.01
C LEU A 255 -14.31 2.56 -6.42
N VAL A 256 -15.34 1.86 -6.90
CA VAL A 256 -15.37 1.35 -8.29
C VAL A 256 -15.29 2.51 -9.28
N ALA A 257 -16.09 3.57 -9.09
CA ALA A 257 -16.06 4.73 -9.96
C ALA A 257 -14.67 5.40 -9.97
N ALA A 258 -14.04 5.57 -8.81
CA ALA A 258 -12.72 6.18 -8.71
C ALA A 258 -11.60 5.34 -9.38
N LEU A 259 -11.70 4.01 -9.32
CA LEU A 259 -10.62 3.12 -9.75
C LEU A 259 -10.81 2.55 -11.16
N ALA A 260 -12.03 2.54 -11.70
CA ALA A 260 -12.36 1.89 -12.96
C ALA A 260 -12.28 2.81 -14.18
N LEU A 261 -12.26 4.14 -14.00
CA LEU A 261 -12.30 5.08 -15.12
C LEU A 261 -11.04 4.99 -16.00
N PRO A 262 -11.17 5.30 -17.31
CA PRO A 262 -10.04 5.33 -18.24
C PRO A 262 -9.10 6.49 -17.91
N ARG A 263 -7.89 6.45 -18.47
CA ARG A 263 -6.92 7.53 -18.32
C ARG A 263 -7.46 8.84 -18.87
N PHE A 264 -7.26 9.95 -18.14
CA PHE A 264 -7.71 11.26 -18.58
C PHE A 264 -6.59 12.05 -19.25
N GLY A 265 -6.88 12.69 -20.38
CA GLY A 265 -5.86 13.43 -21.12
C GLY A 265 -4.98 12.51 -21.97
N GLY A 266 -4.79 12.89 -23.23
CA GLY A 266 -3.87 12.22 -24.14
C GLY A 266 -2.41 12.52 -23.82
N THR A 267 -1.52 12.24 -24.78
CA THR A 267 -0.07 12.46 -24.66
C THR A 267 0.32 13.91 -24.37
N ASP A 268 -0.52 14.86 -24.78
CA ASP A 268 -0.20 16.29 -24.71
C ASP A 268 -0.70 16.96 -23.42
N ARG A 269 -1.54 16.24 -22.64
CA ARG A 269 -2.20 16.78 -21.43
C ARG A 269 -2.16 15.78 -20.28
N LEU A 270 -0.98 15.24 -20.01
CA LEU A 270 -0.74 14.26 -18.95
C LEU A 270 -1.20 14.74 -17.56
N TRP A 271 -1.09 16.05 -17.30
CA TRP A 271 -1.51 16.66 -16.03
C TRP A 271 -3.01 16.49 -15.72
N LEU A 272 -3.87 16.30 -16.73
CA LEU A 272 -5.30 16.04 -16.50
C LEU A 272 -5.51 14.71 -15.77
N ASN A 273 -4.74 13.69 -16.13
CA ASN A 273 -4.72 12.43 -15.41
C ASN A 273 -4.22 12.63 -13.97
N GLY A 274 -3.14 13.39 -13.82
CA GLY A 274 -2.57 13.71 -12.52
C GLY A 274 -3.56 14.41 -11.58
N LEU A 275 -4.41 15.30 -12.11
CA LEU A 275 -5.48 15.95 -11.34
C LEU A 275 -6.54 14.94 -10.89
N TYR A 276 -6.94 14.03 -11.77
CA TYR A 276 -7.90 12.99 -11.45
C TYR A 276 -7.36 12.09 -10.32
N GLU A 277 -6.13 11.59 -10.46
CA GLU A 277 -5.50 10.73 -9.45
C GLU A 277 -5.34 11.44 -8.11
N THR A 278 -4.93 12.71 -8.15
CA THR A 278 -4.82 13.54 -6.94
C THR A 278 -6.19 13.69 -6.26
N ALA A 279 -7.25 13.94 -7.03
CA ALA A 279 -8.62 14.07 -6.51
C ALA A 279 -9.18 12.75 -5.96
N CYS A 280 -8.72 11.60 -6.46
CA CYS A 280 -9.08 10.30 -5.90
C CYS A 280 -8.36 10.03 -4.58
N ILE A 281 -7.11 10.48 -4.44
CA ILE A 281 -6.28 10.16 -3.27
C ILE A 281 -6.47 11.16 -2.12
N VAL A 282 -6.46 12.47 -2.40
CA VAL A 282 -6.43 13.57 -1.41
C VAL A 282 -7.83 14.02 -0.99
#